data_AF-A0A9W7XJR7-F1
#
_entry.id   AF-A0A9W7XJR7-F1
#
_cell.length_a   1.000
_cell.length_b   1.000
_cell.length_c   1.000
_cell.angle_alpha   90.00
_cell.angle_beta   90.00
_cell.angle_gamma   90.00
#
_symmetry.space_group_name_H-M   'P 1'
#
loop_
_entity.id
_entity.type
_entity.pdbx_description
1 polymer ?
#
loop_
_entity_poly.entity_id
_entity_poly.type
_entity_poly.pdbx_seq_one_letter_code
_entity_poly.pdbx_strand_id
1 'polypeptide(L)'
;MEKQQQAKSSSVPGGNMITDAPQQLVKEATWILRRCTKPNRKEYIKIVQAVVMGFLVMGFVGYFTKLIHIPINNIIGGKTRRRGKNDTESEKRELVFKDENQEYAYVTKLLGNGRLSAISVKGEKLRVHIRGKMRKKVWIGVGNLVLVSEREFETVKEDNDRNVDLLIRYTDEEEAQLRKYGEIPDMRPKTDEGAADEGDDANIEFNADMDSDDDSDSDADRNIRDDDFDIDDI
;
A
#
# COMPACT_ATOMS: atom_id res chain seq x y z
N MET A 1 -85.43 -24.12 -23.65
CA MET A 1 -86.57 -23.40 -23.04
C MET A 1 -86.26 -23.33 -21.56
N GLU A 2 -85.88 -22.15 -21.06
CA GLU A 2 -86.82 -21.28 -20.33
C GLU A 2 -86.69 -21.60 -18.82
N LYS A 3 -86.34 -20.74 -17.87
CA LYS A 3 -86.34 -19.27 -17.74
C LYS A 3 -85.52 -18.87 -16.48
N GLN A 4 -84.85 -17.72 -16.57
CA GLN A 4 -84.79 -16.59 -15.61
C GLN A 4 -84.50 -16.86 -14.12
N GLN A 5 -83.43 -16.33 -13.53
CA GLN A 5 -83.13 -14.91 -13.18
C GLN A 5 -83.94 -14.33 -12.00
N GLN A 6 -83.19 -13.57 -11.19
CA GLN A 6 -83.53 -12.54 -10.18
C GLN A 6 -83.74 -13.03 -8.74
N ALA A 7 -82.83 -12.78 -7.79
CA ALA A 7 -82.21 -11.53 -7.30
C ALA A 7 -83.15 -10.66 -6.44
N LYS A 8 -82.85 -10.54 -5.13
CA LYS A 8 -82.50 -9.27 -4.45
C LYS A 8 -82.42 -9.42 -2.92
N SER A 9 -81.24 -9.04 -2.41
CA SER A 9 -80.97 -8.22 -1.20
C SER A 9 -81.82 -8.35 0.06
N SER A 10 -81.14 -8.65 1.17
CA SER A 10 -81.26 -8.09 2.55
C SER A 10 -80.91 -9.22 3.52
N SER A 11 -80.06 -9.10 4.53
CA SER A 11 -79.47 -7.95 5.21
C SER A 11 -78.23 -8.43 5.96
N VAL A 12 -77.16 -7.64 5.94
CA VAL A 12 -76.20 -7.58 7.04
C VAL A 12 -76.73 -6.48 7.96
N PRO A 13 -76.84 -6.73 9.27
CA PRO A 13 -75.94 -6.02 10.19
C PRO A 13 -75.38 -7.04 11.20
N GLY A 14 -74.06 -7.18 11.32
CA GLY A 14 -73.30 -6.29 12.18
C GLY A 14 -73.01 -7.00 13.50
N GLY A 15 -71.80 -7.58 13.59
CA GLY A 15 -71.35 -8.34 14.76
C GLY A 15 -69.92 -8.86 14.59
N ASN A 16 -68.96 -7.94 14.52
CA ASN A 16 -67.52 -8.09 14.75
C ASN A 16 -66.73 -9.26 14.09
N MET A 17 -66.48 -9.19 12.77
CA MET A 17 -65.42 -10.01 12.13
C MET A 17 -64.00 -9.74 12.67
N ILE A 18 -63.80 -8.63 13.43
CA ILE A 18 -62.53 -8.26 14.05
C ILE A 18 -62.36 -8.95 15.43
N THR A 19 -63.45 -9.37 16.10
CA THR A 19 -63.35 -9.99 17.44
C THR A 19 -63.32 -11.52 17.41
N ASP A 20 -63.77 -12.16 16.33
CA ASP A 20 -63.79 -13.63 16.20
C ASP A 20 -62.54 -14.21 15.52
N ALA A 21 -61.87 -13.45 14.64
CA ALA A 21 -60.58 -13.79 14.06
C ALA A 21 -59.47 -14.09 15.10
N PRO A 22 -59.28 -13.28 16.16
CA PRO A 22 -58.27 -13.58 17.18
C PRO A 22 -58.64 -14.83 18.01
N GLN A 23 -59.93 -15.11 18.22
CA GLN A 23 -60.40 -16.29 18.95
C GLN A 23 -60.12 -17.59 18.17
N GLN A 24 -60.23 -17.56 16.84
CA GLN A 24 -59.89 -18.70 15.98
C GLN A 24 -58.38 -18.95 15.93
N LEU A 25 -57.57 -17.90 15.80
CA LEU A 25 -56.11 -17.98 15.82
C LEU A 25 -55.57 -18.54 17.16
N VAL A 26 -56.17 -18.14 18.29
CA VAL A 26 -55.82 -18.68 19.61
C VAL A 26 -56.23 -20.15 19.75
N LYS A 27 -57.38 -20.55 19.20
CA LYS A 27 -57.82 -21.96 19.17
C LYS A 27 -56.92 -22.83 18.29
N GLU A 28 -56.48 -22.32 17.14
CA GLU A 28 -55.51 -23.01 16.26
C GLU A 28 -54.12 -23.08 16.88
N ALA A 29 -53.66 -21.99 17.51
CA ALA A 29 -52.38 -21.96 18.22
C ALA A 29 -52.37 -22.95 19.41
N THR A 30 -53.44 -23.02 20.19
CA THR A 30 -53.56 -23.97 21.30
C THR A 30 -53.68 -25.43 20.83
N TRP A 31 -54.25 -25.68 19.66
CA TRP A 31 -54.27 -27.01 19.04
C TRP A 31 -52.88 -27.47 18.59
N ILE A 32 -52.08 -26.56 18.01
CA ILE A 32 -50.69 -26.84 17.60
C ILE A 32 -49.77 -27.07 18.81
N LEU A 33 -49.88 -26.21 19.84
CA LEU A 33 -49.10 -26.36 21.08
C LEU A 33 -49.44 -27.64 21.84
N ARG A 34 -50.69 -28.12 21.81
CA ARG A 34 -51.10 -29.41 22.39
C ARG A 34 -50.56 -30.62 21.63
N ARG A 35 -50.12 -30.44 20.38
CA ARG A 35 -49.50 -31.50 19.57
C ARG A 35 -48.01 -31.66 19.80
N CYS A 36 -47.37 -30.70 20.47
CA CYS A 36 -45.99 -30.79 20.91
C CYS A 36 -45.91 -31.53 22.25
N THR A 37 -45.73 -32.85 22.20
CA THR A 37 -45.31 -33.62 23.36
C THR A 37 -43.93 -33.13 23.77
N LYS A 38 -43.82 -32.51 24.95
CA LYS A 38 -42.53 -31.98 25.45
C LYS A 38 -41.53 -33.14 25.51
N PRO A 39 -40.42 -33.10 24.75
CA PRO A 39 -39.43 -34.16 24.80
C PRO A 39 -38.91 -34.28 26.23
N ASN A 40 -38.98 -35.49 26.77
CA ASN A 40 -38.67 -35.72 28.19
C ASN A 40 -37.16 -35.52 28.42
N ARG A 41 -36.72 -35.20 29.64
CA ARG A 41 -35.30 -34.91 29.95
C ARG A 41 -34.35 -36.02 29.43
N LYS A 42 -34.79 -37.28 29.51
CA LYS A 42 -34.03 -38.44 29.01
C LYS A 42 -33.92 -38.50 27.48
N GLU A 43 -34.94 -38.06 26.75
CA GLU A 43 -34.93 -37.98 25.28
C GLU A 43 -34.10 -36.78 24.82
N TYR A 44 -34.23 -35.65 25.51
CA TYR A 44 -33.45 -34.45 25.25
C TYR A 44 -31.94 -34.71 25.42
N ILE A 45 -31.52 -35.37 26.50
CA ILE A 45 -30.11 -35.69 26.73
C ILE A 45 -29.56 -36.61 25.63
N LYS A 46 -30.35 -37.58 25.13
CA LYS A 46 -29.94 -38.44 24.01
C LYS A 46 -29.76 -37.65 22.71
N ILE A 47 -30.66 -36.71 22.43
CA ILE A 47 -30.57 -35.85 21.24
C ILE A 47 -29.32 -34.95 21.33
N VAL A 48 -29.08 -34.32 22.47
CA VAL A 48 -27.90 -33.47 22.68
C VAL A 48 -26.61 -34.30 22.54
N GLN A 49 -26.57 -35.49 23.13
CA GLN A 49 -25.40 -36.38 23.01
C GLN A 49 -25.14 -36.81 21.56
N ALA A 50 -26.19 -37.10 20.78
CA ALA A 50 -26.06 -37.44 19.37
C ALA A 50 -25.55 -36.25 18.53
N VAL A 51 -26.04 -35.03 18.81
CA VAL A 51 -25.60 -33.81 18.11
C VAL A 51 -24.14 -33.47 18.45
N VAL A 52 -23.75 -33.57 19.72
CA VAL A 52 -22.37 -33.33 20.17
C VAL A 52 -21.41 -34.35 19.54
N MET A 53 -21.79 -35.63 19.49
CA MET A 53 -21.00 -36.66 18.82
C MET A 53 -20.88 -36.37 17.32
N GLY A 54 -21.94 -35.88 16.67
CA GLY A 54 -21.91 -35.47 15.27
C GLY A 54 -20.94 -34.34 15.00
N PHE A 55 -20.90 -33.31 15.84
CA PHE A 55 -19.93 -32.20 15.72
C PHE A 55 -18.49 -32.65 15.95
N LEU A 56 -18.27 -33.59 16.87
CA LEU A 56 -16.95 -34.19 17.07
C LEU A 56 -16.51 -34.96 15.83
N VAL A 57 -17.35 -35.84 15.27
CA VAL A 57 -16.99 -36.63 14.08
C VAL A 57 -16.81 -35.76 12.84
N MET A 58 -17.73 -34.83 12.55
CA MET A 58 -17.59 -33.88 11.43
C MET A 58 -16.39 -32.95 11.61
N GLY A 59 -16.15 -32.48 12.84
CA GLY A 59 -15.00 -31.64 13.19
C GLY A 59 -13.68 -32.39 13.04
N PHE A 60 -13.61 -33.64 13.52
CA PHE A 60 -12.41 -34.47 13.38
C PHE A 60 -12.15 -34.85 11.92
N VAL A 61 -13.16 -35.21 11.13
CA VAL A 61 -12.98 -35.50 9.69
C VAL A 61 -12.49 -34.26 8.94
N GLY A 62 -13.03 -33.07 9.25
CA GLY A 62 -12.52 -31.79 8.74
C GLY A 62 -11.09 -31.49 9.19
N TYR A 63 -10.74 -31.83 10.42
CA TYR A 63 -9.38 -31.66 10.96
C TYR A 63 -8.39 -32.62 10.30
N PHE A 64 -8.76 -33.89 10.09
CA PHE A 64 -7.92 -34.91 9.45
C PHE A 64 -7.71 -34.64 7.97
N THR A 65 -8.75 -34.27 7.23
CA THR A 65 -8.62 -33.85 5.82
C THR A 65 -7.72 -32.62 5.69
N LYS A 66 -7.80 -31.69 6.65
CA LYS A 66 -6.90 -30.55 6.74
C LYS A 66 -5.48 -30.97 7.13
N LEU A 67 -5.29 -31.89 8.06
CA LEU A 67 -3.98 -32.32 8.56
C LEU A 67 -3.20 -33.15 7.54
N ILE A 68 -3.88 -33.94 6.69
CA ILE A 68 -3.25 -34.75 5.63
C ILE A 68 -2.99 -33.91 4.36
N HIS A 69 -3.82 -32.91 4.06
CA HIS A 69 -3.64 -32.04 2.89
C HIS A 69 -2.74 -30.80 3.16
N ILE A 70 -2.56 -30.41 4.42
CA ILE A 70 -1.63 -29.34 4.82
C ILE A 70 -0.16 -29.67 4.50
N PRO A 71 0.42 -30.86 4.75
CA PRO A 71 1.85 -31.08 4.53
C PRO A 71 2.27 -30.86 3.07
N ILE A 72 1.43 -31.20 2.10
CA ILE A 72 1.72 -31.01 0.66
C ILE A 72 1.64 -29.52 0.27
N ASN A 73 0.68 -28.78 0.82
CA ASN A 73 0.43 -27.39 0.43
C ASN A 73 1.02 -26.33 1.38
N ASN A 74 1.53 -26.70 2.56
CA ASN A 74 2.16 -25.81 3.54
C ASN A 74 3.69 -25.78 3.43
N ILE A 75 4.31 -26.78 2.79
CA ILE A 75 5.71 -26.73 2.36
C ILE A 75 5.90 -25.86 1.10
N ILE A 76 4.92 -25.85 0.19
CA ILE A 76 5.01 -25.10 -1.10
C ILE A 76 4.11 -23.85 -1.16
N GLY A 77 3.08 -23.73 -0.33
CA GLY A 77 2.03 -22.72 -0.47
C GLY A 77 1.58 -22.12 0.84
N GLY A 78 2.42 -21.27 1.43
CA GLY A 78 2.10 -20.50 2.64
C GLY A 78 0.73 -19.82 2.55
N LYS A 79 -0.11 -20.06 3.56
CA LYS A 79 -1.41 -19.40 3.73
C LYS A 79 -1.23 -17.96 4.20
N THR A 80 -0.75 -17.11 3.29
CA THR A 80 -1.06 -15.67 3.12
C THR A 80 -0.31 -15.19 1.87
N ARG A 81 -0.71 -15.66 0.68
CA ARG A 81 -0.36 -14.97 -0.57
C ARG A 81 -1.62 -14.80 -1.41
N ARG A 82 -2.45 -13.84 -1.02
CA ARG A 82 -3.38 -13.21 -1.95
C ARG A 82 -2.74 -11.91 -2.43
N ARG A 83 -2.41 -11.92 -3.73
CA ARG A 83 -1.86 -10.86 -4.60
C ARG A 83 -0.38 -10.49 -4.43
N GLY A 84 0.47 -11.22 -5.14
CA GLY A 84 1.50 -10.59 -5.95
C GLY A 84 1.05 -10.68 -7.40
N LYS A 85 0.75 -9.56 -8.07
CA LYS A 85 0.76 -9.53 -9.54
C LYS A 85 2.25 -9.49 -9.87
N ASN A 86 2.79 -10.59 -10.38
CA ASN A 86 4.21 -10.69 -10.72
C ASN A 86 4.50 -9.57 -11.72
N ASP A 87 5.25 -8.56 -11.28
CA ASP A 87 5.72 -7.46 -12.11
C ASP A 87 7.03 -7.99 -12.70
N THR A 88 6.98 -8.43 -13.96
CA THR A 88 8.19 -8.77 -14.71
C THR A 88 8.94 -7.44 -14.93
N GLU A 89 9.73 -7.04 -13.94
CA GLU A 89 10.31 -5.71 -13.76
C GLU A 89 11.64 -5.52 -14.52
N SER A 90 11.84 -6.21 -15.64
CA SER A 90 13.16 -6.20 -16.28
C SER A 90 13.15 -6.39 -17.80
N GLU A 91 11.99 -6.49 -18.44
CA GLU A 91 11.95 -6.40 -19.89
C GLU A 91 12.13 -4.93 -20.28
N LYS A 92 13.15 -4.68 -21.10
CA LYS A 92 13.49 -3.37 -21.67
C LYS A 92 12.21 -2.71 -22.18
N ARG A 93 11.73 -1.73 -21.43
CA ARG A 93 10.53 -0.97 -21.80
C ARG A 93 10.90 -0.10 -22.99
N GLU A 94 9.94 0.15 -23.86
CA GLU A 94 10.11 1.12 -24.92
C GLU A 94 10.32 2.50 -24.31
N LEU A 95 11.30 3.23 -24.84
CA LEU A 95 11.60 4.58 -24.41
C LEU A 95 10.40 5.47 -24.75
N VAL A 96 9.79 6.07 -23.74
CA VAL A 96 8.66 6.99 -23.92
C VAL A 96 9.21 8.40 -24.06
N PHE A 97 8.91 9.05 -25.18
CA PHE A 97 9.25 10.46 -25.44
C PHE A 97 8.21 11.39 -24.81
N LYS A 98 8.58 12.67 -24.63
CA LYS A 98 7.65 13.70 -24.14
C LYS A 98 6.58 14.05 -25.17
N ASP A 99 5.36 14.26 -24.68
CA ASP A 99 4.26 14.87 -25.44
C ASP A 99 4.18 16.39 -25.17
N GLU A 100 3.29 17.10 -25.87
CA GLU A 100 3.12 18.56 -25.73
C GLU A 100 2.76 19.02 -24.30
N ASN A 101 2.05 18.19 -23.53
CA ASN A 101 1.64 18.46 -22.15
C ASN A 101 2.53 17.74 -21.12
N GLN A 102 3.72 17.29 -21.52
CA GLN A 102 4.65 16.57 -20.68
C GLN A 102 6.05 17.20 -20.77
N GLU A 103 6.73 17.30 -19.63
CA GLU A 103 8.07 17.87 -19.53
C GLU A 103 9.03 16.92 -18.81
N TYR A 104 10.30 16.97 -19.19
CA TYR A 104 11.38 16.33 -18.46
C TYR A 104 11.81 17.20 -17.29
N ALA A 105 11.97 16.58 -16.13
CA ALA A 105 12.44 17.26 -14.93
C ALA A 105 13.42 16.41 -14.13
N TYR A 106 14.32 17.07 -13.43
CA TYR A 106 15.23 16.44 -12.46
C TYR A 106 14.68 16.61 -11.05
N VAL A 107 14.71 15.53 -10.27
CA VAL A 107 14.28 15.60 -8.86
C VAL A 107 15.32 16.36 -8.04
N THR A 108 14.91 17.45 -7.40
CA THR A 108 15.77 18.28 -6.55
C THR A 108 15.70 17.84 -5.10
N LYS A 109 14.49 17.84 -4.53
CA LYS A 109 14.27 17.57 -3.10
C LYS A 109 13.00 16.75 -2.89
N LEU A 110 13.04 15.83 -1.92
CA LEU A 110 11.86 15.09 -1.49
C LEU A 110 11.12 15.90 -0.41
N LEU A 111 9.87 16.28 -0.67
CA LEU A 111 9.05 17.08 0.26
C LEU A 111 8.28 16.22 1.28
N GLY A 112 8.27 14.91 1.10
CA GLY A 112 7.47 13.98 1.92
C GLY A 112 6.00 13.91 1.49
N ASN A 113 5.20 13.09 2.18
CA ASN A 113 3.78 12.83 1.85
C ASN A 113 3.53 12.42 0.37
N GLY A 114 4.54 11.81 -0.26
CA GLY A 114 4.56 11.47 -1.69
C GLY A 114 4.48 12.69 -2.62
N ARG A 115 5.07 13.81 -2.21
CA ARG A 115 5.38 14.96 -3.05
C ARG A 115 6.89 15.15 -3.14
N LEU A 116 7.34 15.73 -4.23
CA LEU A 116 8.74 16.10 -4.45
C LEU A 116 8.81 17.44 -5.19
N SER A 117 9.95 18.12 -5.06
CA SER A 117 10.31 19.28 -5.86
C SER A 117 11.23 18.83 -6.98
N ALA A 118 10.92 19.24 -8.20
CA ALA A 118 11.72 18.95 -9.39
C ALA A 118 11.99 20.24 -10.18
N ILE A 119 13.09 20.28 -10.92
CA ILE A 119 13.43 21.39 -11.80
C ILE A 119 13.29 20.92 -13.25
N SER A 120 12.48 21.64 -14.04
CA SER A 120 12.32 21.37 -15.47
C SER A 120 13.58 21.79 -16.24
N VAL A 121 13.72 21.35 -17.50
CA VAL A 121 14.80 21.81 -18.40
C VAL A 121 14.79 23.33 -18.58
N LYS A 122 13.62 23.96 -18.43
CA LYS A 122 13.44 25.42 -18.47
C LYS A 122 13.97 26.15 -17.22
N GLY A 123 14.35 25.42 -16.16
CA GLY A 123 14.84 25.98 -14.90
C GLY A 123 13.76 26.33 -13.87
N GLU A 124 12.49 26.03 -14.17
CA GLU A 124 11.38 26.29 -13.25
C GLU A 124 11.23 25.19 -12.20
N LYS A 125 10.95 25.59 -10.95
CA LYS A 125 10.63 24.69 -9.85
C LYS A 125 9.19 24.18 -9.99
N LEU A 126 9.04 22.86 -9.95
CA LEU A 126 7.80 22.13 -10.06
C LEU A 126 7.49 21.43 -8.74
N ARG A 127 6.22 21.46 -8.35
CA ARG A 127 5.70 20.70 -7.22
C ARG A 127 5.03 19.43 -7.75
N VAL A 128 5.77 18.33 -7.67
CA VAL A 128 5.37 17.07 -8.30
C VAL A 128 4.67 16.15 -7.30
N HIS A 129 3.52 15.60 -7.71
CA HIS A 129 2.79 14.56 -6.99
C HIS A 129 3.16 13.17 -7.52
N ILE A 130 3.57 12.25 -6.63
CA ILE A 130 3.92 10.88 -7.03
C ILE A 130 2.64 10.08 -7.29
N ARG A 131 2.45 9.61 -8.53
CA ARG A 131 1.32 8.73 -8.90
C ARG A 131 1.25 7.51 -8.00
N GLY A 132 0.05 7.17 -7.53
CA GLY A 132 -0.15 6.06 -6.59
C GLY A 132 0.38 4.70 -7.07
N LYS A 133 0.38 4.46 -8.40
CA LYS A 133 0.97 3.26 -9.02
C LYS A 133 2.48 3.17 -8.76
N MET A 134 3.19 4.31 -8.83
CA MET A 134 4.63 4.38 -8.64
C MET A 134 5.04 4.27 -7.18
N ARG A 135 4.26 4.82 -6.24
CA ARG A 135 4.56 4.79 -4.79
C ARG A 135 4.84 3.39 -4.23
N LYS A 136 4.28 2.35 -4.85
CA LYS A 136 4.42 0.95 -4.41
C LYS A 136 5.44 0.14 -5.20
N LYS A 137 5.92 0.67 -6.33
CA LYS A 137 6.69 -0.09 -7.33
C LYS A 137 8.05 0.53 -7.62
N VAL A 138 8.14 1.86 -7.64
CA VAL A 138 9.32 2.58 -8.12
C VAL A 138 9.81 3.50 -7.03
N TRP A 139 11.04 3.27 -6.57
CA TRP A 139 11.74 4.19 -5.67
C TRP A 139 12.12 5.45 -6.45
N ILE A 140 12.11 6.62 -5.81
CA ILE A 140 12.51 7.89 -6.45
C ILE A 140 13.46 8.61 -5.48
N GLY A 141 14.66 8.94 -5.95
CA GLY A 141 15.65 9.71 -5.21
C GLY A 141 15.90 11.09 -5.83
N VAL A 142 16.74 11.88 -5.16
CA VAL A 142 17.27 13.14 -5.70
C VAL A 142 18.20 12.87 -6.89
N GLY A 143 18.25 13.78 -7.85
CA GLY A 143 19.06 13.67 -9.07
C GLY A 143 18.51 12.74 -10.15
N ASN A 144 17.38 12.07 -9.93
CA ASN A 144 16.77 11.18 -10.92
C ASN A 144 16.03 11.98 -12.00
N LEU A 145 16.08 11.50 -13.25
CA LEU A 145 15.30 12.05 -14.36
C LEU A 145 13.88 11.46 -14.35
N VAL A 146 12.87 12.33 -14.44
CA VAL A 146 11.46 11.95 -14.43
C VAL A 146 10.70 12.63 -15.56
N LEU A 147 9.67 11.93 -16.06
CA LEU A 147 8.66 12.48 -16.98
C LEU A 147 7.47 12.99 -16.17
N VAL A 148 7.10 14.24 -16.41
CA VAL A 148 6.17 14.99 -15.59
C VAL A 148 5.05 15.52 -16.48
N SER A 149 3.78 15.30 -16.11
CA SER A 149 2.60 15.66 -16.92
C SER A 149 1.91 16.88 -16.35
N GLU A 150 1.84 17.96 -17.13
CA GLU A 150 1.19 19.21 -16.76
C GLU A 150 -0.29 19.02 -16.44
N ARG A 151 -0.80 19.82 -15.51
CA ARG A 151 -2.21 19.85 -15.13
C ARG A 151 -2.84 21.12 -15.69
N GLU A 152 -3.67 20.94 -16.70
CA GLU A 152 -4.25 22.02 -17.53
C GLU A 152 -5.08 23.06 -16.76
N PHE A 153 -5.62 22.71 -15.59
CA PHE A 153 -6.65 23.52 -14.90
C PHE A 153 -6.15 24.30 -13.68
N GLU A 154 -4.89 24.17 -13.27
CA GLU A 154 -4.41 24.91 -12.10
C GLU A 154 -3.91 26.30 -12.51
N THR A 155 -4.57 27.32 -11.99
CA THR A 155 -4.18 28.72 -12.14
C THR A 155 -2.83 28.91 -11.46
N VAL A 156 -1.78 29.11 -12.25
CA VAL A 156 -0.47 29.53 -11.76
C VAL A 156 -0.68 30.88 -11.06
N LYS A 157 -0.58 30.89 -9.73
CA LYS A 157 -0.34 32.15 -9.03
C LYS A 157 1.14 32.46 -9.23
N GLU A 158 1.45 33.71 -9.53
CA GLU A 158 2.80 34.19 -9.87
C GLU A 158 3.87 33.79 -8.83
N ASP A 159 3.45 33.52 -7.59
CA ASP A 159 4.32 33.10 -6.48
C ASP A 159 4.35 31.58 -6.20
N ASN A 160 3.58 30.75 -6.90
CA ASN A 160 3.47 29.31 -6.60
C ASN A 160 4.14 28.43 -7.67
N ASP A 161 4.86 27.41 -7.19
CA ASP A 161 5.35 26.31 -8.02
C ASP A 161 4.21 25.67 -8.82
N ARG A 162 4.46 25.36 -10.10
CA ARG A 162 3.48 24.64 -10.94
C ARG A 162 3.25 23.25 -10.35
N ASN A 163 1.98 22.87 -10.16
CA ASN A 163 1.63 21.54 -9.66
C ASN A 163 1.55 20.55 -10.81
N VAL A 164 2.26 19.44 -10.65
CA VAL A 164 2.41 18.48 -11.74
C VAL A 164 2.35 17.03 -11.26
N ASP A 165 1.91 16.11 -12.09
CA ASP A 165 1.83 14.69 -11.76
C ASP A 165 3.01 13.91 -12.36
N LEU A 166 3.65 13.05 -11.56
CA LEU A 166 4.76 12.20 -12.03
C LEU A 166 4.22 11.03 -12.85
N LEU A 167 4.69 10.90 -14.09
CA LEU A 167 4.28 9.84 -15.00
C LEU A 167 5.18 8.61 -14.90
N ILE A 168 6.49 8.78 -15.19
CA ILE A 168 7.50 7.73 -15.27
C ILE A 168 8.82 8.24 -14.70
N ARG A 169 9.58 7.34 -14.04
CA ARG A 169 11.00 7.56 -13.70
C ARG A 169 11.83 6.86 -14.77
N TYR A 170 12.83 7.57 -15.31
CA TYR A 170 13.83 6.97 -16.19
C TYR A 170 14.96 6.36 -15.38
N THR A 171 15.52 5.28 -15.91
CA THR A 171 16.80 4.71 -15.50
C THR A 171 17.96 5.51 -16.10
N ASP A 172 19.16 5.31 -15.57
CA ASP A 172 20.34 6.05 -16.04
C ASP A 172 20.70 5.71 -17.50
N GLU A 173 20.40 4.48 -17.95
CA GLU A 173 20.55 4.06 -19.34
C GLU A 173 19.58 4.80 -20.28
N GLU A 174 18.33 4.94 -19.86
CA GLU A 174 17.30 5.68 -20.61
C GLU A 174 17.62 7.18 -20.66
N GLU A 175 18.15 7.75 -19.57
CA GLU A 175 18.66 9.13 -19.55
C GLU A 175 19.78 9.33 -20.58
N ALA A 176 20.75 8.40 -20.65
CA ALA A 176 21.85 8.47 -21.62
C ALA A 176 21.35 8.38 -23.07
N GLN A 177 20.29 7.60 -23.32
CA GLN A 177 19.66 7.53 -24.63
C GLN A 177 18.95 8.85 -24.99
N LEU A 178 18.16 9.41 -24.08
CA LEU A 178 17.48 10.70 -24.29
C LEU A 178 18.48 11.84 -24.54
N ARG A 179 19.64 11.83 -23.86
CA ARG A 179 20.76 12.75 -24.12
C ARG A 179 21.32 12.56 -25.53
N LYS A 180 21.54 11.32 -25.96
CA LYS A 180 22.02 11.00 -27.32
C LYS A 180 21.06 11.47 -28.41
N TYR A 181 19.75 11.44 -28.15
CA TYR A 181 18.73 11.97 -29.05
C TYR A 181 18.62 13.51 -29.01
N GLY A 182 19.27 14.17 -28.05
CA GLY A 182 19.29 15.63 -27.95
C GLY A 182 18.01 16.26 -27.40
N GLU A 183 17.18 15.51 -26.66
CA GLU A 183 15.94 16.05 -26.09
C GLU A 183 16.14 16.87 -24.81
N ILE A 184 17.27 16.64 -24.15
CA ILE A 184 17.64 17.27 -22.87
C ILE A 184 19.09 17.75 -23.01
N PRO A 185 19.44 18.93 -22.46
CA PRO A 185 20.81 19.40 -22.45
C PRO A 185 21.75 18.45 -21.69
N ASP A 186 22.99 18.34 -22.14
CA ASP A 186 24.00 17.49 -21.50
C ASP A 186 24.37 17.95 -20.08
N MET A 187 24.20 19.23 -19.78
CA MET A 187 24.40 19.75 -18.43
C MET A 187 23.17 19.52 -17.55
N ARG A 188 23.39 18.86 -16.40
CA ARG A 188 22.40 18.82 -15.32
C ARG A 188 22.31 20.23 -14.68
N PRO A 189 21.11 20.74 -14.40
CA PRO A 189 20.97 22.02 -13.70
C PRO A 189 21.66 21.92 -12.33
N LYS A 190 22.55 22.86 -12.05
CA LYS A 190 23.20 22.98 -10.73
C LYS A 190 22.09 23.27 -9.70
N THR A 191 22.14 22.57 -8.58
CA THR A 191 21.14 22.69 -7.52
C THR A 191 21.69 23.66 -6.48
N ASP A 192 21.15 24.88 -6.41
CA ASP A 192 21.74 25.97 -5.62
C ASP A 192 21.51 25.86 -4.09
N GLU A 193 21.16 24.68 -3.56
CA GLU A 193 20.99 24.48 -2.12
C GLU A 193 21.58 23.13 -1.70
N GLY A 194 22.88 23.15 -1.44
CA GLY A 194 23.63 21.99 -0.95
C GLY A 194 25.03 21.85 -1.55
N ALA A 195 25.75 22.95 -1.76
CA ALA A 195 27.21 22.91 -1.79
C ALA A 195 27.70 22.67 -0.35
N ALA A 196 27.56 21.42 0.11
CA ALA A 196 28.50 20.87 1.06
C ALA A 196 29.75 20.56 0.24
N ASP A 197 30.73 21.46 0.33
CA ASP A 197 32.16 21.18 0.35
C ASP A 197 32.59 19.83 -0.27
N GLU A 198 32.72 19.81 -1.59
CA GLU A 198 33.77 19.04 -2.27
C GLU A 198 34.37 20.00 -3.30
N GLY A 199 35.06 20.99 -2.76
CA GLY A 199 36.03 21.78 -3.50
C GLY A 199 37.30 20.95 -3.65
N ASP A 200 37.65 20.71 -4.90
CA ASP A 200 39.02 20.67 -5.37
C ASP A 200 39.87 19.49 -4.84
N ASP A 201 39.72 18.34 -5.49
CA ASP A 201 40.84 17.50 -5.91
C ASP A 201 41.76 18.28 -6.88
N ALA A 202 42.29 19.40 -6.38
CA ALA A 202 43.52 19.98 -6.86
C ALA A 202 44.62 19.00 -6.52
N ASN A 203 45.13 18.37 -7.57
CA ASN A 203 46.45 17.79 -7.66
C ASN A 203 47.50 18.76 -7.05
N ILE A 204 47.71 18.69 -5.73
CA ILE A 204 48.87 19.27 -5.06
C ILE A 204 50.03 18.36 -5.40
N GLU A 205 50.69 18.67 -6.51
CA GLU A 205 52.06 18.25 -6.75
C GLU A 205 52.90 18.86 -5.62
N PHE A 206 53.27 18.01 -4.67
CA PHE A 206 54.19 18.31 -3.59
C PHE A 206 55.55 18.66 -4.21
N ASN A 207 55.77 19.93 -4.49
CA ASN A 207 57.09 20.45 -4.82
C ASN A 207 57.92 20.40 -3.55
N ALA A 208 58.68 19.32 -3.40
CA ALA A 208 59.58 19.07 -2.29
C ALA A 208 60.83 19.94 -2.43
N ASP A 209 60.73 21.25 -2.16
CA ASP A 209 61.90 22.10 -1.95
C ASP A 209 61.49 23.30 -1.08
N MET A 210 61.62 23.15 0.24
CA MET A 210 61.76 24.30 1.13
C MET A 210 62.86 24.01 2.14
N ASP A 211 63.98 24.68 1.88
CA ASP A 211 65.22 24.72 2.64
C ASP A 211 65.03 25.02 4.13
N SER A 212 65.71 24.20 4.93
CA SER A 212 66.77 24.55 5.92
C SER A 212 66.53 25.61 7.00
N ASP A 213 67.03 25.26 8.19
CA ASP A 213 67.35 26.07 9.39
C ASP A 213 66.19 26.23 10.41
N ASP A 214 66.30 26.03 11.72
CA ASP A 214 67.36 25.67 12.68
C ASP A 214 66.66 25.46 14.06
N ASP A 215 67.39 24.83 15.01
CA ASP A 215 67.25 24.87 16.48
C ASP A 215 66.34 23.91 17.30
N SER A 216 67.01 22.85 17.77
CA SER A 216 67.28 22.41 19.16
C SER A 216 66.19 22.10 20.23
N ASP A 217 66.31 20.86 20.74
CA ASP A 217 66.17 20.31 22.11
C ASP A 217 64.81 20.25 22.85
N SER A 218 64.32 19.03 23.11
CA SER A 218 64.54 18.30 24.39
C SER A 218 63.58 17.11 24.59
N ASP A 219 64.15 15.98 25.03
CA ASP A 219 63.48 14.72 25.34
C ASP A 219 62.51 14.81 26.53
N ALA A 220 61.33 14.18 26.42
CA ALA A 220 60.57 13.70 27.57
C ALA A 220 59.65 12.52 27.21
N ASP A 221 60.21 11.32 27.34
CA ASP A 221 59.50 10.05 27.49
C ASP A 221 58.52 10.12 28.68
N ARG A 222 57.23 9.85 28.41
CA ARG A 222 56.30 9.31 29.41
C ARG A 222 55.41 8.24 28.79
N ASN A 223 55.97 7.04 28.78
CA ASN A 223 55.30 5.77 28.98
C ASN A 223 54.08 5.87 29.92
N ILE A 224 52.86 5.89 29.36
CA ILE A 224 51.62 5.68 30.14
C ILE A 224 51.33 4.20 30.11
N ARG A 225 51.43 3.63 31.30
CA ARG A 225 51.23 2.22 31.62
C ARG A 225 49.77 1.86 31.40
N ASP A 226 49.58 0.63 30.92
CA ASP A 226 48.32 -0.08 30.99
C ASP A 226 47.95 -0.26 32.47
N ASP A 227 46.86 0.39 32.89
CA ASP A 227 46.24 0.17 34.19
C ASP A 227 45.07 -0.78 33.98
N ASP A 228 45.19 -1.95 34.59
CA ASP A 228 44.23 -3.04 34.62
C ASP A 228 42.79 -2.57 34.92
N PHE A 229 41.87 -2.79 33.97
CA PHE A 229 40.43 -2.74 34.24
C PHE A 229 40.01 -4.10 34.81
N ASP A 230 39.98 -4.20 36.14
CA ASP A 230 39.41 -5.33 36.86
C ASP A 230 37.89 -5.42 36.62
N ILE A 231 37.48 -6.53 35.98
CA ILE A 231 36.11 -6.83 35.62
C ILE A 231 35.43 -7.64 36.74
N ASP A 232 35.18 -7.04 37.90
CA ASP A 232 34.42 -7.71 38.97
C ASP A 232 33.50 -6.78 39.80
N ASP A 233 33.20 -5.55 39.35
CA ASP A 233 32.24 -4.63 40.00
C ASP A 233 31.35 -3.88 38.97
N ILE A 234 30.29 -4.53 38.44
CA ILE A 234 28.87 -4.09 38.47
C ILE A 234 27.93 -4.94 37.58
#